data_AF-A0A7C3FF12-F1
#
_entry.id   AF-A0A7C3FF12-F1
#
_cell.length_a   1.000
_cell.length_b   1.000
_cell.length_c   1.000
_cell.angle_alpha   90.00
_cell.angle_beta   90.00
_cell.angle_gamma   90.00
#
_symmetry.space_group_name_H-M   'P 1'
#
loop_
_entity.id
_entity.type
_entity.pdbx_description
1 polymer ?
#
loop_
_entity_poly.entity_id
_entity_poly.type
_entity_poly.pdbx_seq_one_letter_code
_entity_poly.pdbx_strand_id
1 'polypeptide(L)' 'MINDKGYPARHDETLSPGQQVAFCRCWRSEKFPYCDGAHRRLNEAGDQVGPVIVTVEKE' A
#
# COMPACT_ATOMS: atom_id res chain seq x y z
N MET A 1 17.91 -3.12 0.46
CA MET A 1 16.89 -3.08 -0.61
C MET A 1 15.52 -3.07 0.04
N ILE A 2 14.63 -2.13 -0.31
CA ILE A 2 13.30 -2.03 0.32
C ILE A 2 12.33 -3.12 -0.17
N ASN A 3 12.48 -3.56 -1.43
CA ASN A 3 11.75 -4.67 -2.03
C ASN A 3 12.54 -5.98 -1.88
N ASP A 4 12.51 -6.59 -0.70
CA ASP A 4 13.14 -7.89 -0.44
C ASP A 4 12.19 -9.08 -0.70
N LYS A 5 10.90 -8.82 -0.85
CA LYS A 5 9.86 -9.81 -1.18
C LYS A 5 9.69 -10.09 -2.68
N GLY A 6 10.43 -9.39 -3.53
CA GLY A 6 10.39 -9.60 -4.99
C GLY A 6 9.07 -9.15 -5.65
N TYR A 7 8.40 -8.16 -5.06
CA TYR A 7 7.16 -7.62 -5.65
C TYR A 7 7.42 -6.93 -7.00
N PRO A 8 6.44 -6.93 -7.91
CA PRO A 8 6.60 -6.32 -9.21
C PRO A 8 6.87 -4.82 -9.07
N ALA A 9 7.74 -4.29 -9.95
CA ALA A 9 8.09 -2.88 -9.95
C ALA A 9 6.92 -1.95 -10.34
N ARG A 10 5.90 -2.50 -11.02
CA ARG A 10 4.69 -1.79 -11.45
C ARG A 10 3.47 -2.68 -11.17
N HIS A 11 2.42 -2.05 -10.65
CA HIS A 11 1.08 -2.65 -10.53
C HIS A 11 0.09 -1.73 -11.25
N ASP A 12 -0.80 -2.31 -12.04
CA ASP A 12 -1.85 -1.60 -12.75
C ASP A 12 -3.20 -2.24 -12.40
N GLU A 13 -4.17 -1.44 -11.98
CA GLU A 13 -5.54 -1.89 -11.74
C GLU A 13 -6.56 -0.81 -12.11
N THR A 14 -7.80 -1.22 -12.37
CA THR A 14 -8.93 -0.32 -12.61
C THR A 14 -9.86 -0.35 -11.42
N LEU A 15 -10.14 0.83 -10.85
CA LEU A 15 -11.04 1.00 -9.72
C LEU A 15 -12.41 1.51 -10.20
N SER A 16 -13.46 1.01 -9.57
CA SER A 16 -14.85 1.44 -9.80
C SER A 16 -15.14 2.75 -9.04
N PRO A 17 -16.05 3.60 -9.55
CA PRO A 17 -16.52 4.79 -8.83
C PRO A 17 -17.05 4.46 -7.42
N GLY A 18 -16.67 5.29 -6.45
CA GLY A 18 -17.03 5.11 -5.04
C GLY A 18 -16.17 4.12 -4.26
N GLN A 19 -15.14 3.53 -4.87
CA GLN A 19 -14.19 2.70 -4.13
C GLN A 19 -13.19 3.55 -3.36
N GLN A 20 -12.79 3.06 -2.19
CA GLN A 20 -11.65 3.56 -1.44
C GLN A 20 -10.69 2.41 -1.20
N VAL A 21 -9.42 2.62 -1.55
CA VAL A 21 -8.36 1.61 -1.47
C VAL A 21 -7.14 2.18 -0.78
N ALA A 22 -6.52 1.39 0.09
CA ALA A 22 -5.25 1.72 0.72
C ALA A 22 -4.11 0.93 0.04
N PHE A 23 -3.19 1.63 -0.61
CA PHE A 23 -2.01 1.01 -1.23
C PHE A 23 -0.79 1.07 -0.33
N CYS A 24 -0.08 -0.05 -0.26
CA CYS A 24 1.16 -0.19 0.46
C CYS A 24 2.26 0.68 -0.18
N ARG A 25 2.97 1.45 0.67
CA ARG A 25 4.21 2.15 0.27
C ARG A 25 5.44 1.70 1.06
N CYS A 26 5.27 0.76 1.99
CA CYS A 26 6.35 0.29 2.87
C CYS A 26 7.00 -1.02 2.41
N TRP A 27 6.46 -1.67 1.36
CA TRP A 27 6.93 -2.96 0.84
C TRP A 27 6.85 -4.15 1.82
N ARG A 28 6.26 -3.97 3.01
CA ARG A 28 6.14 -5.03 4.02
C ARG A 28 4.82 -5.79 4.01
N SER A 29 3.81 -5.28 3.32
CA SER A 29 2.50 -5.95 3.24
C SER A 29 2.63 -7.38 2.72
N GLU A 30 1.88 -8.32 3.28
CA GLU A 30 1.68 -9.68 2.73
C GLU A 30 0.59 -9.70 1.65
N LYS A 31 -0.17 -8.61 1.53
CA LYS A 31 -1.22 -8.42 0.52
C LYS A 31 -0.84 -7.39 -0.54
N PHE A 32 0.45 -7.22 -0.81
CA PHE A 32 0.95 -6.23 -1.77
C PHE A 32 0.22 -6.41 -3.12
N PRO A 33 -0.29 -5.32 -3.75
CA PRO A 33 0.00 -3.90 -3.49
C PRO A 33 -0.84 -3.24 -2.38
N TYR A 34 -1.81 -3.95 -1.81
CA TYR A 34 -2.71 -3.38 -0.81
C TYR A 34 -2.03 -3.24 0.55
N CYS A 35 -2.44 -2.25 1.33
CA CYS A 35 -2.01 -2.09 2.71
C CYS A 35 -2.77 -3.05 3.62
N ASP A 36 -2.01 -3.84 4.39
CA ASP A 36 -2.53 -4.76 5.41
C ASP A 36 -2.17 -4.33 6.85
N GLY A 37 -1.52 -3.18 7.01
CA GLY A 37 -1.08 -2.66 8.30
C GLY A 37 0.37 -2.99 8.69
N ALA A 38 1.12 -3.74 7.88
CA ALA A 38 2.52 -4.09 8.18
C ALA A 38 3.44 -2.88 8.45
N HIS A 39 3.11 -1.71 7.89
CA HIS A 39 3.85 -0.46 8.12
C HIS A 39 3.89 -0.03 9.61
N ARG A 40 2.94 -0.47 10.44
CA ARG A 40 2.88 -0.09 11.86
C ARG A 40 4.12 -0.57 12.62
N ARG A 41 4.59 -1.79 12.33
CA ARG A 41 5.82 -2.36 12.94
C ARG A 41 7.06 -1.55 12.59
N LEU A 42 7.11 -0.99 11.37
CA LEU A 42 8.20 -0.10 10.98
C LEU A 42 8.14 1.22 11.73
N ASN A 43 6.93 1.77 11.91
CA ASN A 43 6.77 3.00 12.67
C ASN A 43 7.10 2.82 14.16
N GLU A 44 6.82 1.66 14.74
CA GLU A 44 7.29 1.28 16.09
C GLU A 44 8.83 1.24 16.18
N ALA A 45 9.51 0.90 15.09
CA ALA A 45 10.97 0.91 14.98
C ALA A 45 11.57 2.29 14.65
N GLY A 46 10.73 3.33 14.51
CA GLY A 46 11.16 4.71 14.26
C GLY A 46 11.06 5.19 12.82
N ASP A 47 10.58 4.35 11.89
CA ASP A 47 10.28 4.79 10.53
C ASP A 47 9.03 5.70 10.48
N GLN A 48 8.90 6.49 9.42
CA GLN A 48 7.70 7.30 9.16
C GLN A 48 7.10 6.94 7.81
N VAL A 49 6.47 5.77 7.75
CA VAL A 49 5.90 5.22 6.52
C VAL A 49 4.41 4.89 6.69
N GLY A 50 3.68 4.88 5.59
CA GLY A 50 2.26 4.59 5.61
C GLY A 50 1.69 4.39 4.22
N PRO A 51 0.44 3.90 4.12
CA PRO A 51 -0.20 3.73 2.83
C PRO A 51 -0.47 5.05 2.14
N VAL A 52 -0.81 4.99 0.86
CA VAL A 52 -1.61 6.04 0.22
C VAL A 52 -3.06 5.58 0.20
N ILE A 53 -3.98 6.47 0.55
CA ILE A 53 -5.41 6.23 0.45
C ILE A 53 -5.88 6.86 -0.85
N VAL A 54 -6.45 6.05 -1.74
CA VAL A 54 -7.02 6.48 -3.01
C VAL A 54 -8.53 6.33 -2.91
N THR A 55 -9.25 7.44 -3.07
CA THR A 55 -10.71 7.45 -3.17
C THR A 55 -11.07 7.78 -4.62
N VAL A 56 -11.89 6.94 -5.25
CA VAL A 56 -12.50 7.24 -6.54
C VAL A 56 -13.86 7.84 -6.25
N GLU A 57 -14.02 9.12 -6.53
CA GLU A 57 -15.29 9.80 -6.33
C GLU A 57 -16.38 9.19 -7.23
N LYS A 58 -17.62 9.20 -6.74
CA LYS A 58 -18.78 8.98 -7.61
C LYS A 58 -19.12 10.29 -8.30
N GLU A 59 -19.53 10.21 -9.56
CA GLU A 59 -20.15 11.36 -10.26
C GLU A 59 -21.44 11.79 -9.56
#